data_AF-A0A6V7IUC2-F1
#
_entry.id   AF-A0A6V7IUC2-F1
#
_cell.length_a   1.000
_cell.length_b   1.000
_cell.length_c   1.000
_cell.angle_alpha   90.00
_cell.angle_beta   90.00
_cell.angle_gamma   90.00
#
_symmetry.space_group_name_H-M   'P 1'
#
loop_
_entity.id
_entity.type
_entity.pdbx_description
1 polymer ?
#
loop_
_entity_poly.entity_id
_entity_poly.type
_entity_poly.pdbx_seq_one_letter_code
_entity_poly.pdbx_strand_id
1 'polypeptide(L)' 'VTFNFTKSWGYKTANGSWDGMIGEILKGNADLGAVGTFVTAERLEAVAFIPLHTPN' A
#
# COMPACT_ATOMS: atom_id res chain seq x y z
N VAL A 1 -16.67 -10.46 -3.10
CA VAL A 1 -15.36 -9.92 -2.66
C VAL A 1 -14.31 -10.45 -3.61
N THR A 2 -13.48 -9.57 -4.17
CA THR A 2 -12.42 -9.93 -5.13
C THR A 2 -11.06 -9.65 -4.49
N PHE A 3 -10.10 -10.54 -4.68
CA PHE A 3 -8.74 -10.40 -4.12
C PHE A 3 -7.72 -10.38 -5.24
N ASN A 4 -6.87 -9.34 -5.26
CA ASN A 4 -5.72 -9.26 -6.14
C ASN A 4 -4.44 -9.53 -5.34
N PHE A 5 -3.68 -10.53 -5.79
CA PHE A 5 -2.45 -10.94 -5.12
C PHE A 5 -1.23 -10.41 -5.88
N THR A 6 -0.26 -9.87 -5.14
CA THR A 6 1.02 -9.43 -5.66
C THR A 6 2.12 -9.80 -4.68
N LYS A 7 3.33 -10.01 -5.20
CA LYS A 7 4.50 -10.46 -4.43
C LYS A 7 5.32 -9.29 -3.85
N SER A 8 4.89 -8.05 -4.05
CA SER A 8 5.57 -6.83 -3.59
C SER A 8 4.60 -5.95 -2.80
N TRP A 9 5.07 -5.34 -1.71
CA TRP A 9 4.32 -4.28 -1.01
C TRP A 9 4.08 -3.06 -1.88
N GLY A 10 5.02 -2.77 -2.78
CA GLY A 10 5.03 -1.57 -3.57
C GLY A 10 6.24 -0.69 -3.27
N TYR A 11 6.98 -0.40 -4.32
CA TYR A 11 8.11 0.51 -4.37
C TYR A 11 7.92 1.51 -5.50
N LYS A 12 8.40 2.73 -5.29
CA LYS A 12 8.38 3.76 -6.32
C LYS A 12 9.41 3.39 -7.38
N THR A 13 8.95 3.33 -8.61
CA THR A 13 9.78 3.02 -9.77
C THR A 13 10.46 4.30 -10.27
N ALA A 14 11.43 4.15 -11.17
CA ALA A 14 12.19 5.28 -11.73
C ALA A 14 11.32 6.34 -12.44
N ASN A 15 10.12 5.97 -12.90
CA ASN A 15 9.19 6.89 -13.55
C ASN A 15 8.21 7.56 -12.57
N GLY A 16 8.38 7.35 -11.26
CA GLY A 16 7.53 7.91 -10.21
C GLY A 16 6.25 7.13 -9.92
N SER A 17 5.92 6.11 -10.72
CA SER A 17 4.77 5.22 -10.47
C SER A 17 5.12 4.17 -9.41
N TRP A 18 4.10 3.56 -8.82
CA TRP A 18 4.27 2.50 -7.82
C TRP A 18 3.94 1.13 -8.40
N ASP A 19 4.71 0.12 -7.98
CA ASP A 19 4.41 -1.28 -8.23
C ASP A 19 3.70 -1.94 -7.03
N GLY A 20 3.52 -3.27 -7.08
CA GLY A 20 3.07 -4.04 -5.93
C GLY A 20 1.68 -3.64 -5.42
N MET A 21 1.45 -3.88 -4.14
CA MET A 21 0.16 -3.62 -3.49
C MET A 21 -0.19 -2.12 -3.50
N ILE A 22 0.77 -1.24 -3.21
CA ILE A 22 0.55 0.21 -3.27
C ILE A 22 0.18 0.64 -4.70
N GLY A 23 0.84 0.10 -5.72
CA GLY A 23 0.52 0.37 -7.11
C GLY A 23 -0.90 -0.04 -7.49
N GLU A 24 -1.37 -1.20 -7.00
CA GLU A 24 -2.76 -1.64 -7.25
C GLU A 24 -3.79 -0.75 -6.54
N ILE A 25 -3.46 -0.23 -5.35
CA ILE A 25 -4.31 0.75 -4.66
C ILE A 25 -4.39 2.06 -5.47
N LEU A 26 -3.24 2.59 -5.90
CA LEU A 26 -3.20 3.85 -6.66
C LEU A 26 -3.87 3.76 -8.04
N LYS A 27 -3.91 2.57 -8.65
CA LYS A 27 -4.64 2.32 -9.90
C LYS A 27 -6.15 2.12 -9.70
N GLY A 28 -6.62 2.02 -8.46
CA GLY A 28 -8.03 1.72 -8.14
C GLY A 28 -8.43 0.26 -8.36
N ASN A 29 -7.47 -0.65 -8.48
CA ASN A 29 -7.72 -2.09 -8.61
C ASN A 29 -7.92 -2.78 -7.25
N ALA A 30 -7.57 -2.09 -6.16
CA ALA A 30 -7.81 -2.51 -4.78
C ALA A 30 -8.06 -1.27 -3.92
N ASP A 31 -8.93 -1.38 -2.91
CA ASP A 31 -9.22 -0.23 -2.03
C ASP A 31 -8.25 -0.14 -0.86
N LEU A 32 -7.76 -1.29 -0.36
CA LEU A 32 -6.99 -1.40 0.88
C LEU A 32 -5.97 -2.54 0.79
N GLY A 33 -4.86 -2.39 1.52
CA GLY A 33 -3.90 -3.48 1.77
C GLY A 33 -4.31 -4.33 2.96
N ALA A 34 -4.29 -5.66 2.82
CA ALA A 34 -4.69 -6.60 3.88
C ALA A 34 -3.51 -7.22 4.65
N VAL A 35 -2.28 -6.79 4.36
CA VAL A 35 -1.06 -7.29 4.99
C VAL A 35 -0.32 -6.14 5.68
N GLY A 36 0.41 -6.46 6.76
CA GLY A 36 1.30 -5.51 7.41
C GLY A 36 2.34 -4.96 6.42
N THR A 37 2.47 -3.63 6.38
CA THR A 37 3.46 -2.93 5.58
C THR A 37 4.12 -1.86 6.44
N PHE A 38 5.42 -1.64 6.25
CA PHE A 38 6.16 -0.63 6.99
C PHE A 38 5.73 0.77 6.58
N VAL A 39 5.54 1.62 7.59
CA VAL A 39 5.36 3.07 7.43
C VAL A 39 6.73 3.68 7.12
N THR A 40 6.86 4.28 5.94
CA THR A 40 8.03 5.07 5.55
C THR A 40 7.57 6.44 5.08
N ALA A 41 8.45 7.44 5.12
CA ALA A 41 8.11 8.79 4.65
C ALA A 41 7.60 8.78 3.20
N GLU A 42 8.28 8.03 2.32
CA GLU A 42 7.88 7.88 0.92
C GLU A 42 6.49 7.27 0.74
N ARG A 43 6.10 6.32 1.60
CA ARG A 43 4.79 5.67 1.50
C ARG A 43 3.66 6.54 2.05
N LEU A 44 3.94 7.41 3.02
CA LEU A 44 2.96 8.38 3.53
C LEU A 44 2.55 9.41 2.47
N GLU A 45 3.39 9.65 1.46
CA GLU A 45 3.05 10.49 0.30
C GLU A 45 2.10 9.77 -0.68
N ALA A 46 2.05 8.43 -0.65
CA ALA A 46 1.30 7.62 -1.61
C ALA A 46 0.00 7.07 -1.03
N VAL A 47 0.01 6.57 0.21
CA VAL A 47 -1.13 5.90 0.84
C VAL A 47 -1.28 6.32 2.30
N ALA A 48 -2.52 6.28 2.78
CA ALA A 48 -2.83 6.45 4.20
C ALA A 48 -2.64 5.14 4.96
N PHE A 49 -2.24 5.23 6.22
CA PHE A 49 -2.12 4.10 7.13
C PHE A 49 -3.17 4.19 8.23
N ILE A 50 -3.76 3.03 8.56
CA ILE A 50 -4.66 2.92 9.71
C ILE A 50 -3.78 2.75 10.95
N PRO A 51 -3.83 3.67 11.93
CA PRO A 51 -3.04 3.53 13.14
C PRO A 51 -3.58 2.35 13.97
N LEU A 52 -2.70 1.42 14.29
CA LEU A 52 -3.03 0.31 15.18
C LEU A 52 -2.83 0.78 16.62
N HIS A 53 -3.93 1.17 17.28
CA HIS A 53 -3.93 1.50 18.69
C HIS A 53 -4.24 0.24 19.51
N THR A 54 -3.43 -0.06 20.52
CA THR A 54 -3.84 -0.96 21.60
C THR A 54 -4.68 -0.17 22.61
N PRO A 55 -5.89 -0.62 22.96
CA PRO A 55 -6.67 0.01 24.02
C PRO A 55 -5.89 0.01 25.34
N ASN A 56 -5.96 1.12 26.09
CA ASN A 56 -5.48 1.20 27.46
C ASN A 56 -6.48 0.56 28.44
#